data_AF-A0A925XUI0-F1
#
_entry.id   AF-A0A925XUI0-F1
#
_cell.length_a   1.000
_cell.length_b   1.000
_cell.length_c   1.000
_cell.angle_alpha   90.00
_cell.angle_beta   90.00
_cell.angle_gamma   90.00
#
_symmetry.space_group_name_H-M   'P 1'
#
loop_
_entity.id
_entity.type
_entity.pdbx_description
1 polymer ?
#
loop_
_entity_poly.entity_id
_entity_poly.type
_entity_poly.pdbx_seq_one_letter_code
_entity_poly.pdbx_strand_id
1 'polypeptide(L)'
;MSKLASIFETCAPREDVLGGELAVELFAARFRHLMDANGPEVYRNPAKFFENTFPTNGLKTLIAEVFGRLSGKKAGSPVLRLETSFGGGKTHDQIALWHIARHGRGLKV
;
A
#
# COMPACT_ATOMS: atom_id res chain seq x y z
N MET A 1 11.39 -33.49 -4.90
CA MET A 1 10.90 -32.15 -4.50
C MET A 1 9.99 -32.34 -3.30
N SER A 2 10.21 -31.64 -2.19
CA SER A 2 9.30 -31.70 -1.05
C SER A 2 7.97 -31.03 -1.43
N LYS A 3 6.86 -31.65 -1.02
CA LYS A 3 5.52 -31.11 -1.24
C LYS A 3 5.36 -29.89 -0.32
N LEU A 4 5.13 -28.71 -0.89
CA LEU A 4 4.82 -27.50 -0.11
C LEU A 4 3.44 -27.68 0.54
N ALA A 5 3.33 -27.27 1.79
CA ALA A 5 2.05 -27.22 2.49
C ALA A 5 1.12 -26.21 1.81
N SER A 6 -0.17 -26.51 1.80
CA SER A 6 -1.17 -25.66 1.17
C SER A 6 -1.37 -24.35 1.96
N ILE A 7 -1.94 -23.34 1.30
CA ILE A 7 -2.29 -22.08 1.98
C ILE A 7 -3.31 -22.30 3.10
N PHE A 8 -4.15 -23.33 3.00
CA PHE A 8 -5.13 -23.67 4.03
C PHE A 8 -4.48 -24.26 5.30
N GLU A 9 -3.31 -24.87 5.16
CA GLU A 9 -2.56 -25.43 6.28
C GLU A 9 -1.61 -24.40 6.91
N THR A 10 -1.21 -23.38 6.14
CA THR A 10 -0.15 -22.44 6.53
C THR A 10 -0.64 -21.03 6.83
N CYS A 11 -1.87 -20.68 6.46
CA CYS A 11 -2.43 -19.36 6.70
C CYS A 11 -3.77 -19.44 7.47
N ALA A 12 -3.86 -18.69 8.54
CA ALA A 12 -5.13 -18.41 9.22
C ALA A 12 -5.71 -17.10 8.68
N PRO A 13 -6.96 -17.08 8.17
CA PRO A 13 -7.64 -15.84 7.85
C PRO A 13 -7.78 -14.97 9.10
N ARG A 14 -7.84 -13.64 8.91
CA ARG A 14 -8.06 -12.70 10.02
C ARG A 14 -9.42 -12.94 10.68
N GLU A 15 -9.53 -12.56 11.96
CA GLU A 15 -10.76 -12.74 12.76
C GLU A 15 -11.98 -12.04 12.13
N ASP A 16 -11.78 -10.85 11.55
CA ASP A 16 -12.84 -10.09 10.87
C ASP A 16 -13.39 -10.80 9.61
N VAL A 17 -12.53 -11.59 8.94
CA VAL A 17 -12.93 -12.42 7.80
C VAL A 17 -13.72 -13.65 8.28
N LEU A 18 -13.24 -14.31 9.34
CA LEU A 18 -13.90 -15.50 9.90
C LEU A 18 -15.25 -15.17 10.54
N GLY A 19 -15.36 -14.00 11.19
CA GLY A 19 -16.58 -13.51 11.81
C GLY A 19 -17.62 -12.95 10.84
N GLY A 20 -17.28 -12.78 9.55
CA GLY A 20 -18.18 -12.20 8.55
C GLY A 20 -18.41 -10.69 8.71
N GLU A 21 -17.56 -10.00 9.47
CA GLU A 21 -17.68 -8.58 9.81
C GLU A 21 -16.90 -7.66 8.85
N LEU A 22 -16.35 -8.24 7.78
CA LEU A 22 -15.49 -7.53 6.85
C LEU A 22 -16.26 -6.42 6.10
N ALA A 23 -16.00 -5.17 6.48
CA ALA A 23 -16.65 -4.02 5.88
C ALA A 23 -16.28 -3.88 4.39
N VAL A 24 -17.31 -3.78 3.53
CA VAL A 24 -17.14 -3.67 2.06
C VAL A 24 -16.28 -2.45 1.66
N GLU A 25 -16.32 -1.39 2.46
CA GLU A 25 -15.53 -0.18 2.24
C GLU A 25 -14.01 -0.43 2.28
N LEU A 26 -13.55 -1.52 2.92
CA LEU A 26 -12.15 -1.93 2.96
C LEU A 26 -11.63 -2.42 1.61
N PHE A 27 -12.49 -2.73 0.64
CA PHE A 27 -12.06 -3.17 -0.69
C PHE A 27 -11.82 -1.99 -1.65
N ALA A 28 -12.30 -0.80 -1.30
CA ALA A 28 -12.23 0.37 -2.16
C ALA A 28 -11.36 1.46 -1.54
N ALA A 29 -10.05 1.36 -1.76
CA ALA A 29 -9.11 2.42 -1.40
C ALA A 29 -9.50 3.73 -2.11
N ARG A 30 -9.62 4.82 -1.35
CA ARG A 30 -9.89 6.17 -1.86
C ARG A 30 -8.86 7.15 -1.32
N PHE A 31 -8.02 7.69 -2.20
CA PHE A 31 -6.97 8.62 -1.80
C PHE A 31 -7.50 9.88 -1.12
N ARG A 32 -8.66 10.38 -1.53
CA ARG A 32 -9.30 11.56 -0.91
C ARG A 32 -9.59 11.35 0.58
N HIS A 33 -10.06 10.17 0.97
CA HIS A 33 -10.34 9.87 2.38
C HIS A 33 -9.10 10.03 3.26
N LEU A 34 -7.93 9.60 2.76
CA LEU A 34 -6.66 9.80 3.44
C LEU A 34 -6.33 11.29 3.65
N MET A 35 -6.51 12.11 2.62
CA MET A 35 -6.24 13.55 2.68
C MET A 35 -7.18 14.28 3.65
N ASP A 36 -8.44 13.87 3.69
CA ASP A 36 -9.48 14.47 4.55
C ASP A 36 -9.47 13.88 5.98
N ALA A 37 -8.47 13.06 6.32
CA ALA A 37 -8.37 12.32 7.58
C ALA A 37 -9.60 11.43 7.91
N ASN A 38 -10.33 11.00 6.87
CA ASN A 38 -11.54 10.18 6.94
C ASN A 38 -11.32 8.77 6.38
N GLY A 39 -12.31 7.89 6.54
CA GLY A 39 -12.32 6.55 5.97
C GLY A 39 -11.55 5.50 6.78
N PRO A 40 -11.39 4.29 6.21
CA PRO A 40 -10.92 3.14 6.96
C PRO A 40 -9.51 3.32 7.52
N GLU A 41 -9.32 2.90 8.77
CA GLU A 41 -8.05 3.05 9.47
C GLU A 41 -6.91 2.28 8.79
N VAL A 42 -7.21 1.16 8.12
CA VAL A 42 -6.23 0.37 7.35
C VAL A 42 -5.51 1.20 6.28
N TYR A 43 -6.14 2.25 5.77
CA TYR A 43 -5.53 3.16 4.80
C TYR A 43 -4.96 4.42 5.43
N ARG A 44 -5.52 4.88 6.57
CA ARG A 44 -5.09 6.13 7.24
C ARG A 44 -3.89 5.96 8.15
N ASN A 45 -3.77 4.81 8.81
CA ASN A 45 -2.63 4.53 9.67
C ASN A 45 -1.49 3.97 8.81
N PRO A 46 -0.33 4.65 8.75
CA PRO A 46 0.76 4.24 7.87
C PRO A 46 1.31 2.84 8.22
N ALA A 47 1.40 2.49 9.51
CA ALA A 47 1.90 1.19 9.94
C ALA A 47 0.94 0.07 9.49
N LYS A 48 -0.37 0.23 9.77
CA LYS A 48 -1.40 -0.72 9.31
C LYS A 48 -1.42 -0.84 7.79
N PHE A 49 -1.28 0.29 7.08
CA PHE A 49 -1.25 0.29 5.62
C PHE A 49 -0.11 -0.56 5.07
N PHE A 50 1.13 -0.35 5.56
CA PHE A 50 2.29 -1.09 5.07
C PHE A 50 2.32 -2.54 5.52
N GLU A 51 1.79 -2.87 6.71
CA GLU A 51 1.60 -4.26 7.15
C GLU A 51 0.66 -5.03 6.22
N ASN A 52 -0.37 -4.36 5.69
CA ASN A 52 -1.34 -4.97 4.78
C ASN A 52 -1.01 -4.77 3.28
N THR A 53 0.11 -4.11 2.95
CA THR A 53 0.48 -3.79 1.56
C THR A 53 1.76 -4.51 1.20
N PHE A 54 1.66 -5.52 0.33
CA PHE A 54 2.84 -6.21 -0.16
C PHE A 54 3.73 -5.27 -0.99
N PRO A 55 5.04 -5.17 -0.67
CA PRO A 55 5.93 -4.21 -1.33
C PRO A 55 6.42 -4.78 -2.67
N THR A 56 5.54 -4.70 -3.68
CA THR A 56 5.83 -5.14 -5.05
C THR A 56 7.06 -4.41 -5.61
N ASN A 57 7.74 -5.02 -6.57
CA ASN A 57 8.87 -4.36 -7.24
C ASN A 57 8.45 -3.04 -7.89
N GLY A 58 7.25 -2.98 -8.48
CA GLY A 58 6.70 -1.75 -9.06
C GLY A 58 6.56 -0.63 -8.02
N LEU A 59 5.98 -0.94 -6.85
CA LEU A 59 5.83 0.02 -5.77
C LEU A 59 7.18 0.52 -5.25
N LYS A 60 8.14 -0.39 -5.05
CA LYS A 60 9.51 -0.04 -4.62
C LYS A 60 10.20 0.89 -5.63
N THR A 61 10.09 0.58 -6.93
CA THR A 61 10.65 1.41 -8.00
C THR A 61 10.01 2.79 -8.01
N LEU A 62 8.67 2.86 -7.95
CA LEU A 62 7.94 4.13 -7.92
C LEU A 62 8.38 5.01 -6.74
N ILE A 63 8.48 4.46 -5.54
CA ILE A 63 8.96 5.18 -4.35
C ILE A 63 10.38 5.70 -4.57
N ALA A 64 11.28 4.85 -5.09
CA ALA A 64 12.67 5.21 -5.34
C ALA A 64 12.83 6.31 -6.40
N GLU A 65 11.99 6.33 -7.44
CA GLU A 65 11.96 7.37 -8.47
C GLU A 65 11.46 8.70 -7.90
N VAL A 66 10.31 8.69 -7.23
CA VAL A 66 9.68 9.89 -6.67
C VAL A 66 10.60 10.55 -5.64
N PHE A 67 11.03 9.81 -4.61
CA PHE A 67 11.88 10.40 -3.56
C PHE A 67 13.32 10.60 -4.00
N GLY A 68 13.81 9.83 -4.97
CA GLY A 68 15.09 10.08 -5.63
C GLY A 68 15.11 11.44 -6.32
N ARG A 69 14.04 11.77 -7.06
CA ARG A 69 13.88 13.08 -7.71
C ARG A 69 13.67 14.20 -6.69
N LEU A 70 12.75 14.04 -5.74
CA LEU A 70 12.44 15.06 -4.73
C LEU A 70 13.65 15.41 -3.85
N SER A 71 14.54 14.45 -3.59
CA SER A 71 15.78 14.68 -2.83
C SER A 71 16.93 15.25 -3.67
N GLY A 72 16.75 15.41 -4.98
CA GLY A 72 17.82 15.82 -5.90
C GLY A 72 18.91 14.76 -6.14
N LYS A 73 18.76 13.56 -5.55
CA LYS A 73 19.76 12.48 -5.66
C LYS A 73 19.69 11.73 -6.99
N LYS A 74 18.57 11.82 -7.70
CA LYS A 74 18.38 11.18 -9.01
C LYS A 74 17.71 12.14 -9.98
N ALA A 75 18.20 12.18 -11.22
CA ALA A 75 17.45 12.72 -12.34
C ALA A 75 16.35 11.72 -12.76
N GLY A 76 15.28 12.21 -13.39
CA GLY A 76 14.15 11.36 -13.80
C GLY A 76 12.98 12.21 -14.32
N SER A 77 11.91 11.58 -14.79
CA SER A 77 10.75 12.32 -15.29
C SER A 77 10.07 13.11 -14.16
N PRO A 78 9.69 14.39 -14.37
CA PRO A 78 8.82 15.12 -13.45
C PRO A 78 7.39 14.61 -13.42
N VAL A 79 6.99 13.82 -14.43
CA VAL A 79 5.64 13.30 -14.60
C VAL A 79 5.71 11.79 -14.73
N LEU A 80 5.06 11.08 -13.81
CA LEU A 80 4.94 9.63 -13.84
C LEU A 80 3.48 9.26 -14.11
N ARG A 81 3.24 8.44 -15.14
CA ARG A 81 1.91 7.91 -15.46
C ARG A 81 1.78 6.52 -14.86
N LEU A 82 0.81 6.35 -13.94
CA LEU A 82 0.50 5.04 -13.38
C LEU A 82 -0.34 4.24 -14.39
N GLU A 83 0.32 3.38 -15.17
CA GLU A 83 -0.31 2.55 -16.20
C GLU A 83 -0.58 1.14 -15.68
N THR A 84 -1.74 0.94 -15.05
CA THR A 84 -2.20 -0.39 -14.67
C THR A 84 -3.70 -0.54 -14.90
N SER A 85 -4.17 -1.78 -15.05
CA SER A 85 -5.60 -2.11 -15.17
C SER A 85 -6.38 -1.80 -13.88
N PHE A 86 -7.71 -1.97 -13.91
CA PHE A 86 -8.52 -1.94 -12.68
C PHE A 86 -7.99 -2.97 -11.67
N GLY A 87 -7.91 -2.59 -10.39
CA GLY A 87 -7.28 -3.41 -9.35
C GLY A 87 -5.75 -3.42 -9.34
N GLY A 88 -5.08 -2.78 -10.31
CA GLY A 88 -3.62 -2.79 -10.44
C GLY A 88 -2.87 -1.82 -9.52
N GLY A 89 -3.41 -1.48 -8.34
CA GLY A 89 -2.64 -0.78 -7.30
C GLY A 89 -2.50 0.75 -7.38
N LYS A 90 -3.01 1.44 -8.41
CA LYS A 90 -2.82 2.91 -8.57
C LYS A 90 -3.16 3.74 -7.33
N THR A 91 -4.28 3.45 -6.67
CA THR A 91 -4.64 4.17 -5.45
C THR A 91 -3.75 3.80 -4.27
N HIS A 92 -3.30 2.54 -4.19
CA HIS A 92 -2.34 2.11 -3.17
C HIS A 92 -0.99 2.79 -3.37
N ASP A 93 -0.53 2.93 -4.62
CA ASP A 93 0.68 3.67 -4.95
C ASP A 93 0.63 5.11 -4.43
N GLN A 94 -0.50 5.80 -4.68
CA GLN A 94 -0.72 7.16 -4.17
C GLN A 94 -0.71 7.23 -2.64
N ILE A 95 -1.39 6.29 -1.97
CA ILE A 95 -1.45 6.22 -0.50
C ILE A 95 -0.05 5.94 0.08
N ALA A 96 0.71 5.02 -0.50
CA ALA A 96 2.06 4.67 -0.07
C ALA A 96 3.01 5.89 -0.18
N LEU A 97 2.98 6.60 -1.31
CA LEU A 97 3.77 7.82 -1.52
C LEU A 97 3.41 8.90 -0.49
N TRP A 98 2.12 9.10 -0.21
CA TRP A 98 1.66 10.07 0.79
C TRP A 98 2.17 9.73 2.19
N HIS A 99 2.06 8.46 2.60
CA HIS A 99 2.53 8.01 3.92
C HIS A 99 4.02 8.19 4.09
N ILE A 100 4.82 7.83 3.08
CA ILE A 100 6.27 8.00 3.14
C ILE A 100 6.62 9.49 3.15
N ALA A 101 5.95 10.32 2.35
CA ALA A 101 6.20 11.75 2.32
C ALA A 101 5.94 12.43 3.67
N ARG A 102 4.87 12.02 4.38
CA ARG A 102 4.44 12.66 5.62
C ARG A 102 5.04 12.03 6.88
N HIS A 103 5.32 10.73 6.86
CA HIS A 103 5.70 9.93 8.04
C HIS A 103 7.01 9.16 7.90
N GLY A 104 7.68 9.19 6.72
CA GLY A 104 8.82 8.33 6.38
C GLY A 104 9.97 8.30 7.38
N ARG A 105 10.25 9.41 8.09
CA ARG A 105 11.33 9.47 9.09
C ARG A 105 10.98 8.81 10.43
N GLY A 106 9.69 8.66 10.73
CA GLY A 106 9.19 8.06 11.98
C GLY A 106 8.52 6.70 11.77
N LEU A 107 8.45 6.22 10.52
CA LEU A 107 7.88 4.94 10.17
C LEU A 107 8.80 3.81 10.67
N LYS A 108 8.31 3.07 11.67
CA LYS A 108 8.86 1.77 12.08
C LYS A 108 8.02 0.72 11.38
N VAL A 109 8.50 0.27 10.22
CA VAL A 109 7.92 -0.85 9.44
C VAL A 109 8.76 -2.08 9.68
#